data_AF-A0A834U5D1-F1
#
_entry.id   AF-A0A834U5D1-F1
#
_cell.length_a   1.000
_cell.length_b   1.000
_cell.length_c   1.000
_cell.angle_alpha   90.00
_cell.angle_beta   90.00
_cell.angle_gamma   90.00
#
_symmetry.space_group_name_H-M   'P 1'
#
loop_
_entity.id
_entity.type
_entity.pdbx_description
1 polymer ?
#
loop_
_entity_poly.entity_id
_entity_poly.type
_entity_poly.pdbx_seq_one_letter_code
_entity_poly.pdbx_strand_id
1 'polypeptide(L)'
;MSWKNLMELLLLLLLLLCNRSNCGSERKVDLWTQSTTGCACSFNSSSNECACCVPSGGCSCGTASPNRCAQCGLEQHCANMCNITLDSRLLFSKSDRGFGQIKSPYLEGPSRCTYRFVPDTGQRVELQIYRLVSIGRHNGSACQGGWLQFEGGARVCGRNKRFDRPVVLFSDKPVATLHMQPFLDLMLREDRLADKEKEIEFQAH
;
A
#
# COMPACT_ATOMS: atom_id res chain seq x y z
N MET A 1 -25.60 42.17 -23.54
CA MET A 1 -24.92 41.36 -22.50
C MET A 1 -23.59 40.90 -23.04
N SER A 2 -22.49 41.32 -22.42
CA SER A 2 -21.12 41.09 -22.90
C SER A 2 -20.68 39.65 -22.66
N TRP A 3 -19.91 39.07 -23.58
CA TRP A 3 -19.37 37.70 -23.49
C TRP A 3 -18.58 37.45 -22.19
N LYS A 4 -18.02 38.52 -21.61
CA LYS A 4 -17.35 38.52 -20.30
C LYS A 4 -18.29 38.10 -19.16
N ASN A 5 -19.53 38.58 -19.16
CA ASN A 5 -20.51 38.23 -18.13
C ASN A 5 -20.98 36.78 -18.27
N LEU A 6 -20.97 36.24 -19.49
CA LEU A 6 -21.35 34.86 -19.77
C LEU A 6 -20.26 33.87 -19.29
N MET A 7 -18.98 34.26 -19.40
CA MET A 7 -17.86 33.51 -18.84
C MET A 7 -17.80 33.56 -17.31
N GLU A 8 -18.08 34.70 -16.67
CA GLU A 8 -18.16 34.78 -15.20
C GLU A 8 -19.32 33.95 -14.64
N LEU A 9 -20.49 33.99 -15.31
CA LEU A 9 -21.62 33.13 -14.95
C LEU A 9 -21.29 31.64 -15.14
N LEU A 10 -20.53 31.26 -16.17
CA LEU A 10 -20.06 29.88 -16.36
C LEU A 10 -19.04 29.46 -15.29
N LEU A 11 -18.11 30.35 -14.89
CA LEU A 11 -17.17 30.08 -13.79
C LEU A 11 -17.89 29.94 -12.45
N LEU A 12 -18.89 30.79 -12.17
CA LEU A 12 -19.72 30.70 -10.97
C LEU A 12 -20.60 29.45 -10.97
N LEU A 13 -21.14 29.03 -12.12
CA LEU A 13 -21.86 27.76 -12.28
C LEU A 13 -20.93 26.55 -12.11
N LEU A 14 -19.69 26.59 -12.58
CA LEU A 14 -18.68 25.54 -12.35
C LEU A 14 -18.26 25.46 -10.88
N LEU A 15 -18.13 26.59 -10.19
CA LEU A 15 -17.86 26.64 -8.74
C LEU A 15 -19.07 26.17 -7.91
N LEU A 16 -20.30 26.42 -8.36
CA LEU A 16 -21.53 25.95 -7.72
C LEU A 16 -21.82 24.46 -8.00
N LEU A 17 -21.40 23.93 -9.16
CA LEU A 17 -21.46 22.49 -9.48
C LEU A 17 -20.41 21.66 -8.73
N CYS A 18 -19.39 22.30 -8.17
CA CYS A 18 -18.45 21.66 -7.23
C CYS A 18 -19.10 21.35 -5.86
N ASN A 19 -20.37 21.75 -5.64
CA ASN A 19 -21.10 21.56 -4.38
C ASN A 19 -22.14 20.42 -4.44
N ARG A 20 -22.01 19.48 -5.39
CA ARG A 20 -22.90 18.30 -5.48
C ARG A 20 -22.21 16.99 -5.85
N SER A 21 -20.92 16.88 -5.57
CA SER A 21 -20.21 15.61 -5.52
C SER A 21 -19.08 15.75 -4.51
N ASN A 22 -19.43 15.51 -3.25
CA ASN A 22 -18.58 15.04 -2.18
C ASN A 22 -17.07 15.26 -2.43
N CYS A 23 -16.50 16.39 -2.00
CA CYS A 23 -15.10 16.45 -1.60
C CYS A 23 -14.92 15.65 -0.30
N GLY A 24 -15.43 14.42 -0.31
CA GLY A 24 -15.22 13.44 0.72
C GLY A 24 -13.79 12.98 0.55
N SER A 25 -12.98 13.24 1.56
CA SER A 25 -12.13 12.18 2.06
C SER A 25 -13.04 10.98 2.38
N GLU A 26 -13.48 10.24 1.36
CA GLU A 26 -13.92 8.86 1.55
C GLU A 26 -12.75 8.23 2.29
N ARG A 27 -13.01 7.82 3.54
CA ARG A 27 -12.00 7.21 4.42
C ARG A 27 -11.65 5.85 3.82
N LYS A 28 -10.92 5.85 2.70
CA LYS A 28 -10.31 4.66 2.13
C LYS A 28 -9.45 4.06 3.23
N VAL A 29 -9.64 2.78 3.47
CA VAL A 29 -8.94 2.05 4.53
C VAL A 29 -7.45 1.95 4.17
N ASP A 30 -7.18 1.69 2.90
CA ASP A 30 -5.85 1.65 2.29
C ASP A 30 -5.94 1.92 0.78
N LEU A 31 -4.82 1.77 0.05
CA LEU A 31 -4.72 2.02 -1.38
C LEU A 31 -5.71 1.21 -2.23
N TRP A 32 -6.07 -0.01 -1.80
CA TRP A 32 -6.89 -0.95 -2.56
C TRP A 32 -8.28 -1.17 -1.94
N THR A 33 -8.47 -0.84 -0.66
CA THR A 33 -9.72 -1.07 0.09
C THR A 33 -10.45 0.25 0.33
N GLN A 34 -11.61 0.44 -0.32
CA GLN A 34 -12.49 1.60 -0.08
C GLN A 34 -13.31 1.44 1.20
N SER A 35 -13.88 0.26 1.41
CA SER A 35 -14.66 -0.12 2.60
C SER A 35 -14.39 -1.58 2.95
N THR A 36 -14.42 -1.93 4.24
CA THR A 36 -14.21 -3.31 4.70
C THR A 36 -15.41 -4.22 4.49
N THR A 37 -16.61 -3.67 4.28
CA THR A 37 -17.85 -4.40 4.01
C THR A 37 -18.77 -3.61 3.07
N GLY A 38 -19.83 -4.24 2.57
CA GLY A 38 -20.87 -3.59 1.75
C GLY A 38 -20.85 -3.97 0.28
N CYS A 39 -19.90 -4.80 -0.15
CA CYS A 39 -19.81 -5.29 -1.52
C CYS A 39 -20.06 -6.80 -1.60
N ALA A 40 -20.61 -7.23 -2.73
CA ALA A 40 -20.88 -8.64 -3.00
C ALA A 40 -19.58 -9.45 -3.01
N CYS A 41 -19.58 -10.59 -2.35
CA CYS A 41 -18.41 -11.46 -2.34
C CYS A 41 -18.26 -12.21 -3.67
N SER A 42 -17.05 -12.22 -4.24
CA SER A 42 -16.75 -12.97 -5.48
C SER A 42 -16.98 -14.48 -5.34
N PHE A 43 -16.83 -15.02 -4.12
CA PHE A 43 -17.05 -16.42 -3.79
C PHE A 43 -18.47 -16.74 -3.28
N ASN A 44 -19.27 -15.71 -2.97
CA ASN A 44 -20.64 -15.86 -2.50
C ASN A 44 -21.44 -14.61 -2.87
N SER A 45 -22.08 -14.64 -4.04
CA SER A 45 -22.83 -13.50 -4.57
C SER A 45 -24.04 -13.08 -3.71
N SER A 46 -24.48 -13.93 -2.79
CA SER A 46 -25.57 -13.62 -1.85
C SER A 46 -25.10 -12.88 -0.58
N SER A 47 -23.79 -12.79 -0.34
CA SER A 47 -23.23 -12.07 0.81
C SER A 47 -22.71 -10.70 0.39
N ASN A 48 -23.04 -9.68 1.18
CA ASN A 48 -22.53 -8.30 1.05
C ASN A 48 -21.52 -7.95 2.15
N GLU A 49 -20.96 -8.96 2.82
CA GLU A 49 -20.00 -8.77 3.90
C GLU A 49 -18.55 -8.60 3.39
N CYS A 50 -18.34 -8.56 2.07
CA CYS A 50 -17.02 -8.38 1.49
C CYS A 50 -16.62 -6.92 1.34
N ALA A 51 -15.30 -6.70 1.33
CA ALA A 51 -14.73 -5.39 1.11
C ALA A 51 -15.03 -4.84 -0.28
N CYS A 52 -15.25 -3.54 -0.32
CA CYS A 52 -15.34 -2.78 -1.56
C CYS A 52 -13.94 -2.38 -2.00
N CYS A 53 -13.50 -2.97 -3.10
CA CYS A 53 -12.18 -2.72 -3.67
C CYS A 53 -12.19 -1.54 -4.63
N VAL A 54 -11.04 -0.88 -4.78
CA VAL A 54 -10.87 0.18 -5.78
C VAL A 54 -11.12 -0.41 -7.18
N PRO A 55 -12.07 0.14 -7.98
CA PRO A 55 -12.47 -0.44 -9.26
C PRO A 55 -11.32 -0.67 -10.24
N SER A 56 -10.32 0.21 -10.22
CA SER A 56 -9.15 0.12 -11.10
C SER A 56 -7.95 -0.46 -10.36
N GLY A 57 -7.81 -1.78 -10.44
CA GLY A 57 -6.64 -2.51 -9.98
C GLY A 57 -6.74 -3.15 -8.59
N GLY A 58 -7.87 -2.98 -7.89
CA GLY A 58 -8.14 -3.63 -6.61
C GLY A 58 -8.97 -4.91 -6.76
N CYS A 59 -8.53 -6.00 -6.13
CA CYS A 59 -9.19 -7.30 -6.13
C CYS A 59 -9.42 -7.82 -4.70
N SER A 60 -10.53 -8.53 -4.49
CA SER A 60 -10.89 -9.09 -3.19
C SER A 60 -10.01 -10.27 -2.81
N CYS A 61 -9.67 -10.38 -1.53
CA CYS A 61 -8.74 -11.38 -0.99
C CYS A 61 -9.34 -12.78 -0.76
N GLY A 62 -10.54 -13.04 -1.29
CA GLY A 62 -11.24 -14.33 -1.14
C GLY A 62 -11.76 -14.60 0.27
N THR A 63 -12.14 -15.86 0.53
CA THR A 63 -12.82 -16.29 1.77
C THR A 63 -11.96 -16.18 3.02
N ALA A 64 -10.63 -16.27 2.90
CA ALA A 64 -9.71 -16.18 4.04
C ALA A 64 -9.55 -14.75 4.58
N SER A 65 -9.92 -13.74 3.79
CA SER A 65 -9.83 -12.33 4.16
C SER A 65 -10.91 -11.52 3.44
N PRO A 66 -12.20 -11.80 3.69
CA PRO A 66 -13.31 -11.27 2.90
C PRO A 66 -13.45 -9.74 3.01
N ASN A 67 -12.98 -9.18 4.13
CA ASN A 67 -13.02 -7.77 4.45
C ASN A 67 -11.79 -6.98 3.98
N ARG A 68 -11.02 -7.51 3.02
CA ARG A 68 -9.79 -6.89 2.51
C ARG A 68 -9.70 -6.94 0.99
N CYS A 69 -8.98 -5.94 0.47
CA CYS A 69 -8.56 -5.89 -0.91
C CYS A 69 -7.02 -5.81 -1.01
N ALA A 70 -6.51 -6.31 -2.13
CA ALA A 70 -5.13 -6.13 -2.56
C ALA A 70 -5.10 -5.66 -4.01
N GLN A 71 -3.91 -5.36 -4.50
CA GLN A 71 -3.70 -5.20 -5.94
C GLN A 71 -4.04 -6.51 -6.66
N CYS A 72 -4.76 -6.41 -7.77
CA CYS A 72 -5.02 -7.56 -8.63
C CYS A 72 -3.71 -8.21 -9.08
N GLY A 73 -3.63 -9.54 -9.02
CA GLY A 73 -2.39 -10.32 -9.16
C GLY A 73 -1.65 -10.62 -7.85
N LEU A 74 -2.07 -10.03 -6.71
CA LEU A 74 -1.51 -10.27 -5.37
C LEU A 74 -2.57 -10.75 -4.36
N GLU A 75 -3.73 -11.21 -4.82
CA GLU A 75 -4.86 -11.63 -3.99
C GLU A 75 -4.50 -12.76 -3.02
N GLN A 76 -3.57 -13.64 -3.42
CA GLN A 76 -3.07 -14.75 -2.60
C GLN A 76 -2.15 -14.29 -1.44
N HIS A 77 -1.69 -13.03 -1.47
CA HIS A 77 -0.74 -12.48 -0.50
C HIS A 77 -1.36 -11.42 0.43
N CYS A 78 -2.69 -11.35 0.50
CA CYS A 78 -3.39 -10.31 1.25
C CYS A 78 -3.08 -10.24 2.76
N ALA A 79 -2.94 -11.39 3.42
CA ALA A 79 -2.64 -11.46 4.85
C ALA A 79 -1.16 -11.78 5.14
N ASN A 80 -0.44 -12.32 4.15
CA ASN A 80 0.93 -12.77 4.32
C ASN A 80 1.78 -12.49 3.07
N MET A 81 2.28 -11.28 2.99
CA MET A 81 3.22 -10.84 1.95
C MET A 81 4.65 -10.93 2.47
N CYS A 82 5.31 -12.07 2.26
CA CYS A 82 6.69 -12.33 2.69
C CYS A 82 7.35 -13.32 1.72
N ASN A 83 8.60 -13.07 1.32
CA ASN A 83 9.35 -13.92 0.36
C ASN A 83 8.66 -14.03 -1.00
N ILE A 84 8.34 -12.88 -1.59
CA ILE A 84 7.62 -12.79 -2.86
C ILE A 84 8.44 -12.06 -3.94
N THR A 85 8.03 -12.26 -5.19
CA THR A 85 8.54 -11.52 -6.35
C THR A 85 7.43 -10.67 -6.93
N LEU A 86 7.71 -9.39 -7.12
CA LEU A 86 6.85 -8.37 -7.68
C LEU A 86 7.36 -8.04 -9.08
N ASP A 87 6.73 -8.66 -10.08
CA ASP A 87 7.04 -8.43 -11.48
C ASP A 87 6.16 -7.31 -12.03
N SER A 88 6.81 -6.25 -12.53
CA SER A 88 6.13 -5.05 -13.03
C SER A 88 5.16 -5.34 -14.18
N ARG A 89 5.53 -6.21 -15.13
CA ARG A 89 4.69 -6.57 -16.28
C ARG A 89 3.49 -7.38 -15.82
N LEU A 90 3.69 -8.32 -14.90
CA LEU A 90 2.60 -9.11 -14.35
C LEU A 90 1.62 -8.22 -13.59
N LEU A 91 2.10 -7.38 -12.69
CA LEU A 91 1.27 -6.45 -11.92
C LEU A 91 0.50 -5.50 -12.83
N PHE A 92 1.16 -4.93 -13.84
CA PHE A 92 0.49 -4.08 -14.82
C PHE A 92 -0.58 -4.86 -15.60
N SER A 93 -0.26 -6.05 -16.11
CA SER A 93 -1.23 -6.86 -16.87
C SER A 93 -2.47 -7.27 -16.05
N LYS A 94 -2.34 -7.36 -14.72
CA LYS A 94 -3.42 -7.80 -13.82
C LYS A 94 -4.20 -6.65 -13.20
N SER A 95 -3.55 -5.52 -12.95
CA SER A 95 -4.14 -4.40 -12.22
C SER A 95 -4.24 -3.10 -13.02
N ASP A 96 -3.61 -3.04 -14.19
CA ASP A 96 -3.40 -1.81 -14.98
C ASP A 96 -2.60 -0.73 -14.21
N ARG A 97 -1.76 -1.17 -13.27
CA ARG A 97 -0.94 -0.31 -12.39
C ARG A 97 0.52 -0.78 -12.34
N GLY A 98 1.46 0.14 -12.55
CA GLY A 98 2.90 -0.07 -12.38
C GLY A 98 3.41 0.18 -10.95
N PHE A 99 2.50 0.49 -10.03
CA PHE A 99 2.77 0.66 -8.61
C PHE A 99 1.97 -0.34 -7.79
N GLY A 100 2.39 -0.55 -6.55
CA GLY A 100 1.71 -1.44 -5.61
C GLY A 100 1.95 -1.08 -4.16
N GLN A 101 1.35 -1.86 -3.27
CA GLN A 101 1.51 -1.71 -1.84
C GLN A 101 1.94 -3.04 -1.22
N ILE A 102 2.96 -3.00 -0.37
CA ILE A 102 3.40 -4.15 0.44
C ILE A 102 2.69 -4.06 1.79
N LYS A 103 1.81 -5.04 2.06
CA LYS A 103 1.20 -5.27 3.37
C LYS A 103 1.90 -6.44 4.05
N SER A 104 2.94 -6.14 4.81
CA SER A 104 3.69 -7.18 5.52
C SER A 104 2.80 -7.90 6.55
N PRO A 105 2.97 -9.22 6.78
CA PRO A 105 2.19 -9.98 7.76
C PRO A 105 2.27 -9.42 9.20
N TYR A 106 1.20 -9.68 9.96
CA TYR A 106 1.20 -9.63 11.42
C TYR A 106 1.93 -10.87 11.94
N LEU A 107 3.15 -10.73 12.48
CA LEU A 107 3.96 -11.89 12.87
C LEU A 107 4.18 -11.97 14.37
N GLU A 108 3.60 -13.00 15.00
CA GLU A 108 4.25 -13.78 16.06
C GLU A 108 5.25 -14.76 15.41
N GLY A 109 6.33 -14.20 14.84
CA GLY A 109 7.48 -14.91 14.27
C GLY A 109 7.26 -15.69 12.95
N PRO A 110 8.33 -16.05 12.22
CA PRO A 110 9.75 -15.76 12.47
C PRO A 110 10.31 -14.80 11.38
N SER A 111 11.57 -14.41 11.53
CA SER A 111 12.45 -14.28 10.35
C SER A 111 12.27 -13.11 9.37
N ARG A 112 13.34 -12.94 8.60
CA ARG A 112 13.55 -11.91 7.60
C ARG A 112 12.63 -12.16 6.39
N CYS A 113 11.82 -11.17 6.01
CA CYS A 113 11.08 -11.20 4.76
C CYS A 113 11.93 -10.61 3.64
N THR A 114 11.85 -11.22 2.46
CA THR A 114 12.49 -10.71 1.26
C THR A 114 11.44 -10.36 0.20
N TYR A 115 11.58 -9.21 -0.43
CA TYR A 115 10.75 -8.77 -1.54
C TYR A 115 11.66 -8.52 -2.73
N ARG A 116 11.44 -9.24 -3.83
CA ARG A 116 12.18 -9.08 -5.07
C ARG A 116 11.34 -8.27 -6.03
N PHE A 117 11.90 -7.24 -6.64
CA PHE A 117 11.22 -6.41 -7.64
C PHE A 117 11.89 -6.65 -8.97
N VAL A 118 11.10 -7.03 -9.98
CA VAL A 118 11.53 -7.24 -11.36
C VAL A 118 10.94 -6.10 -12.21
N PRO A 119 11.69 -4.98 -12.38
CA PRO A 119 11.28 -3.89 -13.25
C PRO A 119 11.29 -4.31 -14.72
N ASP A 120 10.54 -3.60 -15.57
CA ASP A 120 10.62 -3.74 -17.02
C ASP A 120 11.89 -3.06 -17.56
N THR A 121 12.19 -3.27 -18.84
CA THR A 121 13.34 -2.69 -19.52
C THR A 121 13.27 -1.16 -19.46
N GLY A 122 14.31 -0.56 -18.90
CA GLY A 122 14.42 0.90 -18.74
C GLY A 122 13.74 1.45 -17.47
N GLN A 123 13.04 0.61 -16.70
CA GLN A 123 12.45 1.04 -15.43
C GLN A 123 13.45 0.89 -14.27
N ARG A 124 13.26 1.72 -13.25
CA ARG A 124 13.91 1.59 -11.94
C ARG A 124 12.87 1.33 -10.86
N VAL A 125 13.32 0.81 -9.71
CA VAL A 125 12.45 0.53 -8.56
C VAL A 125 12.53 1.67 -7.55
N GLU A 126 11.39 2.26 -7.23
CA GLU A 126 11.24 3.25 -6.16
C GLU A 126 10.35 2.70 -5.05
N LEU A 127 10.79 2.83 -3.80
CA LEU A 127 10.07 2.44 -2.60
C LEU A 127 9.74 3.70 -1.79
N GLN A 128 8.46 3.94 -1.54
CA GLN A 128 7.95 5.05 -0.76
C GLN A 128 7.36 4.54 0.56
N ILE A 129 7.96 4.93 1.67
CA ILE A 129 7.55 4.50 3.00
C ILE A 129 6.73 5.61 3.67
N TYR A 130 5.42 5.41 3.77
CA TYR A 130 4.49 6.36 4.40
C TYR A 130 4.26 6.09 5.89
N ARG A 131 4.27 4.81 6.29
CA ARG A 131 4.06 4.41 7.68
C ARG A 131 4.96 3.26 8.08
N LEU A 132 5.77 3.51 9.11
CA LEU A 132 6.58 2.49 9.77
C LEU A 132 5.97 2.17 11.12
N VAL A 133 5.54 0.93 11.31
CA VAL A 133 5.09 0.40 12.60
C VAL A 133 6.02 -0.72 13.03
N SER A 134 6.64 -0.57 14.19
CA SER A 134 7.44 -1.56 14.90
C SER A 134 8.48 -2.30 14.04
N ILE A 135 9.22 -1.56 13.19
CA ILE A 135 10.32 -2.15 12.41
C ILE A 135 11.62 -2.18 13.22
N GLY A 136 11.85 -1.23 14.12
CA GLY A 136 13.07 -1.20 14.94
C GLY A 136 13.30 0.14 15.63
N ARG A 137 14.52 0.35 16.14
CA ARG A 137 14.90 1.57 16.86
C ARG A 137 16.28 2.02 16.40
N HIS A 138 16.46 3.32 16.19
CA HIS A 138 17.78 3.89 15.96
C HIS A 138 18.43 4.25 17.30
N ASN A 139 19.66 3.80 17.56
CA ASN A 139 20.39 4.10 18.80
C ASN A 139 21.37 5.28 18.68
N GLY A 140 21.37 5.98 17.54
CA GLY A 140 22.30 7.06 17.23
C GLY A 140 23.37 6.67 16.20
N SER A 141 23.70 5.39 16.07
CA SER A 141 24.66 4.88 15.08
C SER A 141 24.11 3.82 14.14
N ALA A 142 23.14 3.02 14.58
CA ALA A 142 22.57 1.93 13.79
C ALA A 142 21.12 1.61 14.18
N CYS A 143 20.46 0.90 13.27
CA CYS A 143 19.17 0.27 13.52
C CYS A 143 19.34 -0.99 14.38
N GLN A 144 18.64 -1.01 15.52
CA GLN A 144 18.57 -2.13 16.45
C GLN A 144 17.18 -2.78 16.41
N GLY A 145 17.16 -4.10 16.59
CA GLY A 145 15.94 -4.88 16.70
C GLY A 145 15.27 -5.26 15.37
N GLY A 146 15.36 -4.39 14.37
CA GLY A 146 14.88 -4.67 13.02
C GLY A 146 15.05 -3.46 12.09
N TRP A 147 14.84 -3.67 10.79
CA TRP A 147 15.17 -2.72 9.73
C TRP A 147 14.54 -3.12 8.37
N LEU A 148 14.47 -2.15 7.46
CA LEU A 148 14.22 -2.30 6.02
C LEU A 148 15.47 -1.87 5.25
N GLN A 149 15.85 -2.60 4.19
CA GLN A 149 17.04 -2.28 3.40
C GLN A 149 16.96 -2.90 2.00
N PHE A 150 17.14 -2.08 0.96
CA PHE A 150 17.54 -2.62 -0.34
C PHE A 150 18.96 -3.18 -0.25
N GLU A 151 19.23 -4.31 -0.87
CA GLU A 151 20.55 -4.93 -0.88
C GLU A 151 21.64 -3.95 -1.35
N GLY A 152 22.59 -3.64 -0.46
CA GLY A 152 23.65 -2.64 -0.70
C GLY A 152 23.27 -1.20 -0.36
N GLY A 153 22.04 -0.94 0.08
CA GLY A 153 21.53 0.39 0.47
C GLY A 153 21.57 0.66 1.98
N ALA A 154 21.01 1.80 2.38
CA ALA A 154 20.89 2.18 3.79
C ALA A 154 19.79 1.37 4.51
N ARG A 155 19.95 1.21 5.83
CA ARG A 155 18.93 0.61 6.71
C ARG A 155 17.98 1.69 7.23
N VAL A 156 16.68 1.41 7.15
CA VAL A 156 15.61 2.26 7.70
C VAL A 156 14.93 1.52 8.86
N CYS A 157 14.70 2.18 9.98
CA CYS A 157 14.02 1.62 11.14
C CYS A 157 13.20 2.69 11.88
N GLY A 158 12.18 2.26 12.62
CA GLY A 158 11.31 3.17 13.39
C GLY A 158 10.30 2.42 14.26
N ARG A 159 9.90 3.05 15.38
CA ARG A 159 8.97 2.48 16.36
C ARG A 159 7.51 2.59 15.91
N ASN A 160 7.07 3.80 15.61
CA ASN A 160 5.76 4.08 15.04
C ASN A 160 5.83 5.50 14.49
N LYS A 161 5.87 5.65 13.17
CA LYS A 161 5.95 6.94 12.49
C LYS A 161 5.10 6.92 11.24
N ARG A 162 4.24 7.93 11.12
CA ARG A 162 3.60 8.33 9.87
C ARG A 162 4.34 9.55 9.35
N PHE A 163 4.72 9.53 8.08
CA PHE A 163 5.47 10.61 7.48
C PHE A 163 4.55 11.46 6.58
N ASP A 164 4.63 12.78 6.72
CA ASP A 164 3.92 13.71 5.82
C ASP A 164 4.53 13.68 4.40
N ARG A 165 5.83 13.38 4.31
CA ARG A 165 6.54 13.09 3.05
C ARG A 165 7.19 11.71 3.17
N PRO A 166 6.99 10.80 2.21
CA PRO A 166 7.50 9.44 2.34
C PRO A 166 9.03 9.41 2.40
N VAL A 167 9.58 8.44 3.12
CA VAL A 167 11.00 8.10 2.97
C VAL A 167 11.14 7.32 1.67
N VAL A 168 11.93 7.86 0.75
CA VAL A 168 12.12 7.28 -0.59
C VAL A 168 13.43 6.53 -0.65
N LEU A 169 13.39 5.28 -1.09
CA LEU A 169 14.55 4.47 -1.45
C LEU A 169 14.44 4.08 -2.92
N PHE A 170 15.55 4.00 -3.63
CA PHE A 170 15.57 3.58 -5.04
C PHE A 170 16.62 2.51 -5.29
N SER A 171 16.42 1.74 -6.35
CA SER A 171 17.38 0.77 -6.84
C SER A 171 17.34 0.69 -8.36
N ASP A 172 18.50 0.86 -8.99
CA ASP A 172 18.70 0.72 -10.44
C ASP A 172 19.17 -0.69 -10.82
N LYS A 173 19.10 -1.65 -9.89
CA LYS A 173 19.45 -3.05 -10.15
C LYS A 173 18.41 -3.68 -11.07
N PRO A 174 18.81 -4.60 -11.98
CA PRO A 174 17.88 -5.32 -12.84
C PRO A 174 16.88 -6.18 -12.03
N VAL A 175 17.26 -6.58 -10.82
CA VAL A 175 16.34 -7.12 -9.81
C VAL A 175 16.68 -6.46 -8.48
N ALA A 176 15.79 -5.63 -7.96
CA ALA A 176 15.97 -5.01 -6.66
C ALA A 176 15.48 -5.96 -5.56
N THR A 177 16.30 -6.18 -4.53
CA THR A 177 15.92 -7.04 -3.40
C THR A 177 15.82 -6.22 -2.13
N LEU A 178 14.62 -6.08 -1.58
CA LEU A 178 14.35 -5.46 -0.28
C LEU A 178 14.30 -6.54 0.79
N HIS A 179 15.11 -6.38 1.82
CA HIS A 179 15.04 -7.20 3.02
C HIS A 179 14.32 -6.43 4.13
N MET A 180 13.45 -7.12 4.84
CA MET A 180 12.76 -6.64 6.01
C MET A 180 13.04 -7.57 7.19
N GLN A 181 13.43 -6.99 8.31
CA GLN A 181 13.51 -7.67 9.59
C GLN A 181 12.63 -6.91 10.59
N PRO A 182 11.51 -7.48 11.04
CA PRO A 182 10.64 -6.83 12.02
C PRO A 182 11.25 -6.87 13.43
N PHE A 183 10.86 -5.94 14.30
CA PHE A 183 11.24 -5.95 15.72
C PHE A 183 10.24 -6.79 16.53
N LEU A 184 10.75 -7.80 17.24
CA LEU A 184 9.93 -8.79 17.94
C LEU A 184 9.28 -8.27 19.24
N ASP A 185 9.79 -7.18 19.83
CA ASP A 185 9.58 -6.90 21.25
C ASP A 185 8.52 -5.81 21.58
N LEU A 186 7.38 -5.78 20.89
CA LEU A 186 6.27 -4.87 21.27
C LEU A 186 4.85 -5.41 20.99
N MET A 187 4.67 -6.72 20.81
CA MET A 187 3.39 -7.28 20.33
C MET A 187 2.44 -7.81 21.43
N LEU A 188 2.73 -7.63 22.73
CA LEU A 188 1.89 -8.17 23.82
C LEU A 188 0.85 -7.19 24.38
N ARG A 189 0.72 -5.96 23.85
CA ARG A 189 -0.37 -5.05 24.24
C ARG A 189 -0.84 -4.22 23.05
N GLU A 190 -1.91 -4.66 22.38
CA GLU A 190 -2.98 -3.83 21.80
C GLU A 190 -3.81 -4.63 20.80
N ASP A 191 -5.13 -4.68 21.02
CA ASP A 191 -6.14 -5.48 20.30
C ASP A 191 -6.51 -4.94 18.90
N ARG A 192 -5.69 -4.08 18.29
CA ARG A 192 -6.00 -3.51 16.95
C ARG A 192 -5.06 -4.05 15.88
N LEU A 193 -5.44 -5.15 15.23
CA LEU A 193 -4.71 -5.71 14.09
C LEU A 193 -4.46 -4.70 12.96
N ALA A 194 -5.39 -3.77 12.72
CA ALA A 194 -5.29 -2.75 11.67
C ALA A 194 -4.17 -1.71 11.88
N ASP A 195 -3.68 -1.54 13.12
CA ASP A 195 -2.62 -0.57 13.43
C ASP A 195 -1.21 -1.16 13.29
N LYS A 196 -1.09 -2.44 12.95
CA LYS A 196 0.18 -3.21 13.01
C LYS A 196 0.77 -3.56 11.64
N GLU A 197 0.05 -3.21 10.59
CA GLU A 197 0.50 -3.32 9.20
C GLU A 197 1.44 -2.17 8.84
N LYS A 198 2.49 -2.50 8.12
CA LYS A 198 3.43 -1.51 7.59
C LYS A 198 2.93 -1.16 6.21
N GLU A 199 2.80 0.13 5.95
CA GLU A 199 2.28 0.65 4.70
C GLU A 199 3.48 1.16 3.89
N ILE A 200 3.89 0.32 2.95
CA ILE A 200 5.00 0.60 2.05
C ILE A 200 4.45 0.56 0.64
N GLU A 201 4.58 1.65 -0.08
CA GLU A 201 4.24 1.71 -1.49
C GLU A 201 5.50 1.53 -2.33
N PHE A 202 5.35 0.88 -3.48
CA PHE A 202 6.44 0.74 -4.44
C PHE A 202 5.93 1.14 -5.82
N GLN A 203 6.83 1.70 -6.63
CA GLN A 203 6.54 2.13 -7.99
C GLN A 203 7.70 1.72 -8.89
N ALA A 204 7.38 1.13 -10.04
CA ALA A 204 8.34 0.94 -11.12
C ALA A 204 8.03 1.97 -12.22
N HIS A 205 9.02 2.76 -12.61
CA HIS A 205 8.91 3.77 -13.67
C HIS A 205 10.21 3.88 -14.45
#